data_AF-A0A2J5PFI3-F1
#
_entry.id   AF-A0A2J5PFI3-F1
#
_cell.length_a   1.000
_cell.length_b   1.000
_cell.length_c   1.000
_cell.angle_alpha   90.00
_cell.angle_beta   90.00
_cell.angle_gamma   90.00
#
_symmetry.space_group_name_H-M   'P 1'
#
loop_
_entity.id
_entity.type
_entity.pdbx_description
1 polymer ?
#
loop_
_entity_poly.entity_id
_entity_poly.type
_entity_poly.pdbx_seq_one_letter_code
_entity_poly.pdbx_strand_id
1 'polypeptide(L)'
;MSVNTETAPAQGQTAVLEKESVYASLFDKINLTPASRLGDINDFLDDAALSDAPAGERLTAAMQVFMDCIRQSGKTVEKLDKTLIDHHIAELDYQISRQLDAVMHHPEFQKVESLWRGLKQLVDSTDYRQNVKTEILDVSKDDLRQDFEDAPELIQSGLYWHTYTAEYDTPGGEPIGSVISAYEFDASPQDVALMRNISGVSAAAHMPFIGAVGPAFFLKESMEEVAAIKDIGNYFDRAEYIKWKSFRDTDDARYIGLVMPRVLGRLPYGPDTVPVRSFNYVEQVKGPDHEKYLWTSASFSFASNMVKSFINNGWCVQIRG
;
A
#
# COMPACT_ATOMS: atom_id res chain seq x y z
N MET A 1 14.77 -14.61 -51.12
CA MET A 1 15.40 -14.23 -49.84
C MET A 1 14.28 -13.89 -48.88
N SER A 2 13.90 -14.87 -48.07
CA SER A 2 12.87 -14.73 -47.04
C SER A 2 13.22 -15.74 -45.95
N VAL A 3 13.31 -15.23 -44.73
CA VAL A 3 13.87 -15.87 -43.54
C VAL A 3 12.89 -16.91 -43.02
N ASN A 4 13.33 -18.17 -42.93
CA ASN A 4 12.58 -19.24 -42.27
C ASN A 4 12.74 -19.11 -40.76
N THR A 5 11.62 -18.91 -40.06
CA THR A 5 11.51 -19.10 -38.61
C THR A 5 10.31 -20.02 -38.40
N GLU A 6 10.55 -21.32 -38.31
CA GLU A 6 9.55 -22.30 -37.88
C GLU A 6 9.62 -22.43 -36.35
N THR A 7 8.67 -21.80 -35.68
CA THR A 7 8.29 -22.14 -34.29
C THR A 7 7.35 -23.34 -34.34
N ALA A 8 7.88 -24.53 -34.12
CA ALA A 8 7.08 -25.72 -33.86
C ALA A 8 6.72 -25.79 -32.35
N PRO A 9 5.48 -26.17 -31.99
CA PRO A 9 5.14 -26.44 -30.61
C PRO A 9 5.85 -27.72 -30.17
N ALA A 10 6.54 -27.69 -29.04
CA ALA A 10 7.17 -28.86 -28.45
C ALA A 10 6.07 -29.82 -27.95
N GLN A 11 5.60 -30.70 -28.83
CA GLN A 11 4.82 -31.87 -28.45
C GLN A 11 5.71 -32.77 -27.59
N GLY A 12 5.48 -32.76 -26.28
CA GLY A 12 6.09 -33.72 -25.36
C GLY A 12 5.65 -35.13 -25.70
N GLN A 13 6.49 -35.85 -26.45
CA GLN A 13 6.35 -37.29 -26.62
C GLN A 13 6.67 -37.96 -25.29
N THR A 14 5.62 -38.42 -24.60
CA THR A 14 5.73 -39.37 -23.49
C THR A 14 6.31 -40.68 -24.03
N ALA A 15 7.57 -40.94 -23.68
CA ALA A 15 8.20 -42.22 -23.92
C ALA A 15 7.41 -43.35 -23.22
N VAL A 16 7.23 -44.43 -23.95
CA VAL A 16 6.49 -45.63 -23.59
C VAL A 16 6.98 -46.19 -22.25
N LEU A 17 6.03 -46.42 -21.33
CA LEU A 17 6.22 -47.07 -20.04
C LEU A 17 6.82 -48.48 -20.23
N GLU A 18 8.13 -48.62 -20.05
CA GLU A 18 8.72 -49.91 -19.68
C GLU A 18 8.37 -50.22 -18.21
N LYS A 19 7.91 -51.45 -18.01
CA LYS A 19 7.66 -52.06 -16.69
C LYS A 19 8.91 -51.90 -15.83
N GLU A 20 8.74 -51.42 -14.59
CA GLU A 20 9.76 -51.09 -13.58
C GLU A 20 10.25 -49.63 -13.52
N SER A 21 9.44 -48.66 -13.93
CA SER A 21 9.65 -47.28 -13.47
C SER A 21 9.33 -47.17 -11.97
N VAL A 22 10.26 -46.64 -11.17
CA VAL A 22 10.10 -46.30 -9.74
C VAL A 22 8.81 -45.51 -9.49
N TYR A 23 8.37 -44.75 -10.50
CA TYR A 23 7.12 -44.01 -10.56
C TYR A 23 5.88 -44.90 -10.37
N ALA A 24 5.75 -45.98 -11.16
CA ALA A 24 4.60 -46.88 -11.08
C ALA A 24 4.56 -47.63 -9.74
N SER A 25 5.73 -48.02 -9.21
CA SER A 25 5.85 -48.69 -7.90
C SER A 25 5.47 -47.80 -6.72
N LEU A 26 5.70 -46.48 -6.82
CA LEU A 26 5.28 -45.50 -5.81
C LEU A 26 3.76 -45.35 -5.80
N PHE A 27 3.13 -45.22 -6.97
CA PHE A 27 1.68 -45.11 -7.09
C PHE A 27 0.93 -46.37 -6.61
N ASP A 28 1.47 -47.56 -6.90
CA ASP A 28 0.94 -48.83 -6.39
C ASP A 28 0.98 -48.93 -4.86
N LYS A 29 2.03 -48.39 -4.21
CA LYS A 29 2.12 -48.36 -2.74
C LYS A 29 1.11 -47.42 -2.07
N ILE A 30 0.58 -46.46 -2.81
CA ILE A 30 -0.37 -45.44 -2.31
C ILE A 30 -1.80 -45.76 -2.78
N ASN A 31 -2.03 -46.93 -3.42
CA ASN A 31 -3.33 -47.34 -4.00
C ASN A 31 -3.94 -46.31 -4.97
N LEU A 32 -3.10 -45.63 -5.76
CA LEU A 32 -3.55 -44.67 -6.76
C LEU A 32 -3.06 -45.09 -8.14
N THR A 33 -3.89 -44.95 -9.17
CA THR A 33 -3.44 -45.14 -10.55
C THR A 33 -2.86 -43.84 -11.08
N PRO A 34 -1.63 -43.83 -11.61
CA PRO A 34 -1.05 -42.63 -12.22
C PRO A 34 -1.90 -42.22 -13.43
N ALA A 35 -2.08 -40.92 -13.63
CA ALA A 35 -2.84 -40.40 -14.75
C ALA A 35 -2.13 -40.76 -16.07
N SER A 36 -2.90 -41.25 -17.04
CA SER A 36 -2.37 -41.69 -18.34
C SER A 36 -2.03 -40.53 -19.27
N ARG A 37 -2.55 -39.32 -19.00
CA ARG A 37 -2.16 -38.04 -19.60
C ARG A 37 -2.32 -36.92 -18.57
N LEU A 38 -1.34 -36.02 -18.54
CA LEU A 38 -1.45 -34.76 -17.83
C LEU A 38 -1.87 -33.66 -18.82
N GLY A 39 -2.79 -32.79 -18.41
CA GLY A 39 -3.06 -31.51 -19.08
C GLY A 39 -1.88 -30.54 -18.95
N ASP A 40 -2.08 -29.28 -19.32
CA ASP A 40 -1.05 -28.26 -19.05
C ASP A 40 -0.95 -28.08 -17.53
N ILE A 41 0.27 -27.96 -16.99
CA ILE A 41 0.47 -27.68 -15.56
C ILE A 41 -0.22 -26.35 -15.18
N ASN A 42 -0.35 -25.44 -16.16
CA ASN A 42 -1.08 -24.18 -16.01
C ASN A 42 -2.57 -24.36 -15.69
N ASP A 43 -3.18 -25.52 -16.00
CA ASP A 43 -4.58 -25.81 -15.67
C ASP A 43 -4.78 -25.95 -14.14
N PHE A 44 -3.70 -26.17 -13.38
CA PHE A 44 -3.70 -26.28 -11.92
C PHE A 44 -3.37 -24.96 -11.19
N LEU A 45 -3.24 -23.83 -11.91
CA LEU A 45 -3.05 -22.51 -11.31
C LEU A 45 -4.31 -21.96 -10.63
N ASP A 46 -5.49 -22.48 -10.99
CA ASP A 46 -6.76 -22.14 -10.35
C ASP A 46 -7.04 -23.10 -9.18
N ASP A 47 -7.19 -22.55 -7.97
CA ASP A 47 -7.49 -23.30 -6.74
C ASP A 47 -8.78 -24.13 -6.87
N ALA A 48 -9.78 -23.63 -7.62
CA ALA A 48 -11.03 -24.37 -7.84
C ALA A 48 -10.80 -25.58 -8.75
N ALA A 49 -10.06 -25.39 -9.86
CA ALA A 49 -9.70 -26.48 -10.77
C ALA A 49 -8.81 -27.53 -10.10
N LEU A 50 -7.89 -27.11 -9.22
CA LEU A 50 -7.06 -28.01 -8.42
C LEU A 50 -7.89 -28.81 -7.41
N SER A 51 -8.91 -28.21 -6.79
CA SER A 51 -9.78 -28.93 -5.86
C SER A 51 -10.61 -30.02 -6.57
N ASP A 52 -11.14 -29.70 -7.75
CA ASP A 52 -12.02 -30.59 -8.52
C ASP A 52 -11.28 -31.72 -9.24
N ALA A 53 -9.96 -31.59 -9.43
CA ALA A 53 -9.15 -32.60 -10.11
C ALA A 53 -9.01 -33.92 -9.31
N PRO A 54 -9.06 -35.08 -9.99
CA PRO A 54 -8.80 -36.38 -9.37
C PRO A 54 -7.45 -36.42 -8.63
N ALA A 55 -7.41 -37.08 -7.48
CA ALA A 55 -6.19 -37.16 -6.67
C ALA A 55 -5.00 -37.78 -7.44
N GLY A 56 -5.27 -38.74 -8.33
CA GLY A 56 -4.25 -39.34 -9.20
C GLY A 56 -3.62 -38.35 -10.18
N GLU A 57 -4.41 -37.46 -10.78
CA GLU A 57 -3.92 -36.42 -11.70
C GLU A 57 -3.07 -35.38 -10.98
N ARG A 58 -3.54 -34.89 -9.83
CA ARG A 58 -2.78 -33.95 -9.00
C ARG A 58 -1.44 -34.50 -8.53
N LEU A 59 -1.43 -35.75 -8.06
CA LEU A 59 -0.21 -36.38 -7.58
C LEU A 59 0.78 -36.60 -8.73
N THR A 60 0.27 -36.92 -9.92
CA THR A 60 1.08 -37.10 -11.13
C THR A 60 1.70 -35.76 -11.53
N ALA A 61 0.93 -34.67 -11.48
CA ALA A 61 1.40 -33.30 -11.76
C ALA A 61 2.51 -32.89 -10.79
N ALA A 62 2.26 -33.06 -9.49
CA ALA A 62 3.18 -32.68 -8.42
C ALA A 62 4.50 -33.46 -8.51
N MET A 63 4.45 -34.77 -8.80
CA MET A 63 5.67 -35.56 -8.98
C MET A 63 6.48 -35.14 -10.21
N GLN A 64 5.82 -34.77 -11.31
CA GLN A 64 6.50 -34.28 -12.50
C GLN A 64 7.26 -32.97 -12.22
N VAL A 65 6.58 -31.99 -11.62
CA VAL A 65 7.20 -30.71 -11.20
C VAL A 65 8.36 -30.96 -10.25
N PHE A 66 8.17 -31.85 -9.27
CA PHE A 66 9.21 -32.18 -8.30
C PHE A 66 10.45 -32.84 -8.94
N MET A 67 10.26 -33.77 -9.89
CA MET A 67 11.36 -34.37 -10.65
C MET A 67 12.11 -33.34 -11.49
N ASP A 68 11.41 -32.37 -12.08
CA ASP A 68 12.01 -31.27 -12.82
C ASP A 68 12.84 -30.35 -11.89
N CYS A 69 12.33 -30.02 -10.70
CA CYS A 69 13.08 -29.27 -9.68
C CYS A 69 14.35 -30.01 -9.24
N ILE A 70 14.29 -31.33 -9.01
CA ILE A 70 15.48 -32.14 -8.69
C ILE A 70 16.47 -32.09 -9.85
N ARG A 71 16.01 -32.29 -11.09
CA ARG A 71 16.87 -32.29 -12.27
C ARG A 71 17.61 -30.97 -12.45
N GLN A 72 16.94 -29.84 -12.20
CA GLN A 72 17.55 -28.51 -12.23
C GLN A 72 18.55 -28.29 -11.08
N SER A 73 18.32 -28.87 -9.92
CA SER A 73 19.21 -28.73 -8.76
C SER A 73 20.54 -29.50 -8.89
N GLY A 74 20.61 -30.50 -9.78
CA GLY A 74 21.81 -31.31 -10.02
C GLY A 74 22.26 -32.19 -8.85
N LYS A 75 21.48 -32.29 -7.76
CA LYS A 75 21.81 -33.09 -6.58
C LYS A 75 21.38 -34.55 -6.77
N THR A 76 22.27 -35.48 -6.43
CA THR A 76 21.93 -36.92 -6.35
C THR A 76 21.05 -37.17 -5.14
N VAL A 77 19.78 -37.50 -5.37
CA VAL A 77 18.81 -37.78 -4.31
C VAL A 77 18.82 -39.28 -4.00
N GLU A 78 19.34 -39.67 -2.84
CA GLU A 78 19.37 -41.06 -2.39
C GLU A 78 18.04 -41.53 -1.79
N LYS A 79 17.25 -40.59 -1.24
CA LYS A 79 15.95 -40.88 -0.63
C LYS A 79 15.00 -39.69 -0.77
N LEU A 80 13.76 -39.98 -1.16
CA LEU A 80 12.66 -39.04 -1.07
C LEU A 80 12.23 -38.96 0.40
N ASP A 81 12.66 -37.91 1.09
CA ASP A 81 12.26 -37.64 2.48
C ASP A 81 11.44 -36.36 2.56
N LYS A 82 10.58 -36.25 3.57
CA LYS A 82 9.76 -35.06 3.81
C LYS A 82 10.61 -33.79 3.87
N THR A 83 11.79 -33.90 4.47
CA THR A 83 12.79 -32.83 4.59
C THR A 83 13.25 -32.26 3.24
N LEU A 84 13.35 -33.09 2.20
CA LEU A 84 13.73 -32.65 0.86
C LEU A 84 12.60 -31.85 0.19
N ILE A 85 11.36 -32.31 0.35
CA ILE A 85 10.17 -31.61 -0.15
C ILE A 85 10.03 -30.27 0.56
N ASP A 86 10.11 -30.26 1.90
CA ASP A 86 10.04 -29.04 2.72
C ASP A 86 11.16 -28.05 2.33
N HIS A 87 12.36 -28.53 1.99
CA HIS A 87 13.45 -27.67 1.53
C HIS A 87 13.16 -27.01 0.18
N HIS A 88 12.64 -27.75 -0.80
CA HIS A 88 12.27 -27.19 -2.10
C HIS A 88 11.09 -26.22 -2.01
N ILE A 89 10.10 -26.51 -1.15
CA ILE A 89 9.01 -25.57 -0.86
C ILE A 89 9.56 -24.29 -0.24
N ALA A 90 10.47 -24.39 0.74
CA ALA A 90 11.07 -23.22 1.37
C ALA A 90 11.87 -22.36 0.38
N GLU A 91 12.56 -22.97 -0.59
CA GLU A 91 13.27 -22.25 -1.65
C GLU A 91 12.29 -21.54 -2.59
N LEU A 92 11.18 -22.17 -2.96
CA LEU A 92 10.12 -21.53 -3.75
C LEU A 92 9.49 -20.36 -2.98
N ASP A 93 9.13 -20.57 -1.71
CA ASP A 93 8.59 -19.54 -0.83
C ASP A 93 9.55 -18.35 -0.72
N TYR A 94 10.87 -18.61 -0.64
CA TYR A 94 11.88 -17.56 -0.62
C TYR A 94 11.94 -16.79 -1.94
N GLN A 95 11.89 -17.47 -3.08
CA GLN A 95 11.88 -16.82 -4.41
C GLN A 95 10.63 -15.97 -4.61
N ILE A 96 9.46 -16.50 -4.26
CA ILE A 96 8.17 -15.78 -4.32
C ILE A 96 8.21 -14.58 -3.37
N SER A 97 8.70 -14.76 -2.14
CA SER A 97 8.81 -13.68 -1.15
C SER A 97 9.68 -12.53 -1.66
N ARG A 98 10.83 -12.82 -2.28
CA ARG A 98 11.70 -11.78 -2.86
C ARG A 98 11.04 -11.01 -4.00
N GLN A 99 10.29 -11.72 -4.85
CA GLN A 99 9.58 -11.07 -5.94
C GLN A 99 8.42 -10.21 -5.41
N LEU A 100 7.72 -10.69 -4.40
CA LEU A 100 6.64 -9.95 -3.75
C LEU A 100 7.18 -8.72 -3.01
N ASP A 101 8.31 -8.83 -2.30
CA ASP A 101 8.99 -7.69 -1.67
C ASP A 101 9.33 -6.61 -2.71
N ALA A 102 9.84 -6.99 -3.88
CA ALA A 102 10.15 -6.03 -4.95
C ALA A 102 8.90 -5.29 -5.46
N VAL A 103 7.75 -5.96 -5.52
CA VAL A 103 6.48 -5.34 -5.93
C VAL A 103 5.93 -4.44 -4.81
N MET A 104 5.89 -4.95 -3.58
CA MET A 104 5.29 -4.24 -2.45
C MET A 104 6.13 -3.06 -1.97
N HIS A 105 7.46 -3.12 -2.08
CA HIS A 105 8.37 -2.02 -1.72
C HIS A 105 8.59 -1.06 -2.89
N HIS A 106 7.87 -1.23 -4.01
CA HIS A 106 7.93 -0.26 -5.10
C HIS A 106 7.29 1.07 -4.65
N PRO A 107 7.94 2.23 -4.87
CA PRO A 107 7.46 3.53 -4.35
C PRO A 107 6.03 3.88 -4.78
N GLU A 108 5.67 3.58 -6.03
CA GLU A 108 4.31 3.85 -6.54
C GLU A 108 3.27 2.96 -5.85
N PHE A 109 3.59 1.70 -5.60
CA PHE A 109 2.70 0.77 -4.91
C PHE A 109 2.53 1.18 -3.45
N GLN A 110 3.63 1.48 -2.75
CA GLN A 110 3.58 1.96 -1.37
C GLN A 110 2.81 3.28 -1.24
N LYS A 111 2.91 4.20 -2.20
CA LYS A 111 2.13 5.45 -2.20
C LYS A 111 0.62 5.17 -2.23
N VAL A 112 0.19 4.26 -3.10
CA VAL A 112 -1.23 3.88 -3.20
C VAL A 112 -1.66 3.06 -1.97
N GLU A 113 -0.85 2.09 -1.54
CA GLU A 113 -1.13 1.25 -0.37
C GLU A 113 -1.25 2.09 0.90
N SER A 114 -0.32 3.04 1.11
CA SER A 114 -0.33 3.90 2.30
C SER A 114 -1.55 4.82 2.36
N LEU A 115 -1.98 5.36 1.22
CA LEU A 115 -3.17 6.19 1.11
C LEU A 115 -4.43 5.39 1.50
N TRP A 116 -4.63 4.24 0.84
CA TRP A 116 -5.82 3.41 1.06
C TRP A 116 -5.83 2.76 2.43
N ARG A 117 -4.68 2.35 2.97
CA ARG A 117 -4.62 1.82 4.35
C ARG A 117 -4.86 2.90 5.39
N GLY A 118 -4.34 4.11 5.19
CA GLY A 118 -4.64 5.25 6.06
C GLY A 118 -6.14 5.56 6.07
N LEU A 119 -6.77 5.62 4.90
CA LEU A 119 -8.22 5.80 4.78
C LEU A 119 -9.00 4.65 5.43
N LYS A 120 -8.58 3.40 5.18
CA LYS A 120 -9.20 2.20 5.77
C LYS A 120 -9.14 2.24 7.29
N GLN A 121 -8.01 2.65 7.88
CA GLN A 121 -7.87 2.83 9.32
C GLN A 121 -8.85 3.89 9.85
N LEU A 122 -9.01 5.02 9.16
CA LEU A 122 -9.98 6.05 9.54
C LEU A 122 -11.41 5.51 9.54
N VAL A 123 -11.80 4.84 8.44
CA VAL A 123 -13.13 4.23 8.28
C VAL A 123 -13.39 3.17 9.36
N ASP A 124 -12.44 2.27 9.61
CA ASP A 124 -12.59 1.21 10.62
C ASP A 124 -12.64 1.74 12.05
N SER A 125 -12.01 2.89 12.30
CA SER A 125 -12.03 3.55 13.61
C SER A 125 -13.29 4.39 13.87
N THR A 126 -14.14 4.58 12.86
CA THR A 126 -15.30 5.48 12.90
C THR A 126 -16.60 4.70 13.10
N ASP A 127 -17.36 5.04 14.15
CA ASP A 127 -18.73 4.51 14.30
C ASP A 127 -19.72 5.40 13.54
N TYR A 128 -20.04 4.99 12.30
CA TYR A 128 -20.97 5.70 11.42
C TYR A 128 -22.43 5.73 11.93
N ARG A 129 -22.76 5.01 13.01
CA ARG A 129 -24.10 5.12 13.63
C ARG A 129 -24.28 6.40 14.44
N GLN A 130 -23.19 7.11 14.74
CA GLN A 130 -23.14 8.27 15.63
C GLN A 130 -23.12 9.61 14.86
N ASN A 131 -23.89 9.71 13.76
CA ASN A 131 -23.99 10.93 12.93
C ASN A 131 -22.64 11.45 12.40
N VAL A 132 -21.76 10.54 11.98
CA VAL A 132 -20.52 10.89 11.29
C VAL A 132 -20.66 10.47 9.83
N LYS A 133 -20.21 11.33 8.91
CA LYS A 133 -20.12 11.02 7.48
C LYS A 133 -18.70 11.27 6.99
N THR A 134 -18.26 10.47 6.04
CA THR A 134 -16.94 10.60 5.42
C THR A 134 -17.14 10.64 3.92
N GLU A 135 -16.76 11.75 3.30
CA GLU A 135 -16.75 11.91 1.86
C GLU A 135 -15.32 11.78 1.34
N ILE A 136 -15.19 11.21 0.14
CA ILE A 136 -13.91 10.94 -0.48
C ILE A 136 -13.87 11.71 -1.79
N LEU A 137 -12.90 12.61 -1.90
CA LEU A 137 -12.60 13.35 -3.10
C LEU A 137 -11.20 12.91 -3.58
N ASP A 138 -11.15 12.28 -4.75
CA ASP A 138 -9.90 11.87 -5.38
C ASP A 138 -9.34 13.02 -6.21
N VAL A 139 -8.29 13.66 -5.69
CA VAL A 139 -7.60 14.78 -6.33
C VAL A 139 -6.11 14.64 -6.05
N SER A 140 -5.28 14.78 -7.09
CA SER A 140 -3.83 14.85 -6.89
C SER A 140 -3.42 16.25 -6.41
N LYS A 141 -2.30 16.33 -5.68
CA LYS A 141 -1.79 17.62 -5.19
C LYS A 141 -1.47 18.59 -6.34
N ASP A 142 -1.00 18.08 -7.46
CA ASP A 142 -0.68 18.88 -8.65
C ASP A 142 -1.96 19.39 -9.35
N ASP A 143 -3.00 18.55 -9.44
CA ASP A 143 -4.30 18.97 -10.01
C ASP A 143 -4.95 20.04 -9.14
N LEU A 144 -4.89 19.90 -7.80
CA LEU A 144 -5.40 20.93 -6.90
C LEU A 144 -4.64 22.25 -7.05
N ARG A 145 -3.31 22.19 -7.26
CA ARG A 145 -2.53 23.39 -7.53
C ARG A 145 -2.94 24.02 -8.86
N GLN A 146 -3.08 23.22 -9.90
CA GLN A 146 -3.48 23.69 -11.23
C GLN A 146 -4.87 24.34 -11.19
N ASP A 147 -5.83 23.76 -10.48
CA ASP A 147 -7.18 24.31 -10.29
C ASP A 147 -7.14 25.72 -9.69
N PHE A 148 -6.29 25.96 -8.68
CA PHE A 148 -6.11 27.29 -8.10
C PHE A 148 -5.36 28.27 -9.01
N GLU A 149 -4.50 27.80 -9.91
CA GLU A 149 -3.80 28.63 -10.88
C GLU A 149 -4.71 29.03 -12.05
N ASP A 150 -5.60 28.13 -12.46
CA ASP A 150 -6.57 28.35 -13.54
C ASP A 150 -7.76 29.22 -13.09
N ALA A 151 -8.13 29.15 -11.80
CA ALA A 151 -9.21 29.95 -11.22
C ALA A 151 -8.81 31.43 -11.10
N PRO A 152 -9.55 32.38 -11.72
CA PRO A 152 -9.27 33.81 -11.59
C PRO A 152 -9.40 34.34 -10.16
N GLU A 153 -10.31 33.75 -9.40
CA GLU A 153 -10.59 34.06 -8.00
C GLU A 153 -10.79 32.76 -7.21
N LEU A 154 -10.45 32.79 -5.93
CA LEU A 154 -10.57 31.65 -5.04
C LEU A 154 -11.98 31.03 -5.02
N ILE A 155 -13.02 31.86 -5.07
CA ILE A 155 -14.43 31.44 -5.03
C ILE A 155 -14.86 30.65 -6.28
N GLN A 156 -14.05 30.68 -7.34
CA GLN A 156 -14.29 29.97 -8.60
C GLN A 156 -13.48 28.67 -8.70
N SER A 157 -12.67 28.35 -7.69
CA SER A 157 -11.93 27.08 -7.63
C SER A 157 -12.85 25.88 -7.40
N GLY A 158 -12.44 24.72 -7.89
CA GLY A 158 -13.17 23.46 -7.71
C GLY A 158 -13.30 23.09 -6.24
N LEU A 159 -12.25 23.28 -5.43
CA LEU A 159 -12.33 23.01 -3.99
C LEU A 159 -13.40 23.87 -3.30
N TYR A 160 -13.45 25.17 -3.62
CA TYR A 160 -14.47 26.07 -3.07
C TYR A 160 -15.87 25.62 -3.46
N TRP A 161 -16.06 25.17 -4.71
CA TRP A 161 -17.35 24.66 -5.15
C TRP A 161 -17.80 23.44 -4.36
N HIS A 162 -16.91 22.45 -4.20
CA HIS A 162 -17.22 21.20 -3.49
C HIS A 162 -17.52 21.43 -2.01
N THR A 163 -16.82 22.36 -1.35
CA THR A 163 -16.91 22.49 0.09
C THR A 163 -17.84 23.61 0.56
N TYR A 164 -17.83 24.76 -0.13
CA TYR A 164 -18.64 25.92 0.25
C TYR A 164 -19.96 25.91 -0.52
N THR A 165 -19.92 25.91 -1.85
CA THR A 165 -21.13 26.12 -2.68
C THR A 165 -22.08 24.92 -2.61
N ALA A 166 -21.57 23.71 -2.77
CA ALA A 166 -22.39 22.50 -2.80
C ALA A 166 -23.00 22.15 -1.43
N GLU A 167 -22.29 22.43 -0.34
CA GLU A 167 -22.68 22.02 1.01
C GLU A 167 -23.03 23.19 1.93
N TYR A 168 -22.10 24.10 2.20
CA TYR A 168 -22.27 25.16 3.20
C TYR A 168 -23.33 26.21 2.84
N ASP A 169 -23.35 26.67 1.58
CA ASP A 169 -24.27 27.71 1.08
C ASP A 169 -25.59 27.14 0.52
N THR A 170 -25.69 25.81 0.41
CA THR A 170 -26.88 25.14 -0.14
C THR A 170 -27.91 24.87 0.97
N PRO A 171 -29.18 25.30 0.82
CA PRO A 171 -30.22 25.02 1.81
C PRO A 171 -30.44 23.51 2.00
N GLY A 172 -30.20 23.02 3.22
CA GLY A 172 -30.31 21.59 3.55
C GLY A 172 -29.07 20.76 3.21
N GLY A 173 -27.97 21.39 2.79
CA GLY A 173 -26.65 20.75 2.68
C GLY A 173 -26.06 20.40 4.04
N GLU A 174 -24.97 19.63 4.03
CA GLU A 174 -24.29 19.17 5.22
C GLU A 174 -22.86 19.73 5.27
N PRO A 175 -22.62 20.83 6.01
CA PRO A 175 -21.31 21.46 6.08
C PRO A 175 -20.17 20.50 6.40
N ILE A 176 -19.11 20.57 5.60
CA ILE A 176 -17.91 19.78 5.81
C ILE A 176 -17.19 20.25 7.09
N GLY A 177 -17.11 19.38 8.09
CA GLY A 177 -16.50 19.72 9.38
C GLY A 177 -14.98 19.89 9.34
N SER A 178 -14.28 19.15 8.47
CA SER A 178 -12.83 19.26 8.28
C SER A 178 -12.39 18.55 7.00
N VAL A 179 -11.35 19.06 6.34
CA VAL A 179 -10.70 18.37 5.21
C VAL A 179 -9.48 17.63 5.72
N ILE A 180 -9.40 16.34 5.40
CA ILE A 180 -8.24 15.51 5.73
C ILE A 180 -7.55 15.15 4.43
N SER A 181 -6.31 15.63 4.28
CA SER A 181 -5.49 15.32 3.11
C SER A 181 -4.35 14.40 3.49
N ALA A 182 -3.95 13.53 2.56
CA ALA A 182 -2.73 12.75 2.66
C ALA A 182 -1.53 13.46 2.03
N TYR A 183 -1.66 14.76 1.73
CA TYR A 183 -0.59 15.53 1.10
C TYR A 183 0.51 15.82 2.10
N GLU A 184 1.73 15.67 1.63
CA GLU A 184 2.92 16.10 2.33
C GLU A 184 3.34 17.46 1.76
N PHE A 185 3.35 18.48 2.62
CA PHE A 185 3.79 19.83 2.28
C PHE A 185 5.26 20.03 2.63
N ASP A 186 5.95 20.78 1.79
CA ASP A 186 7.32 21.24 1.97
C ASP A 186 7.39 22.76 2.20
N ALA A 187 8.61 23.28 2.37
CA ALA A 187 8.86 24.70 2.56
C ALA A 187 8.99 25.47 1.23
N SER A 188 8.72 24.83 0.10
CA SER A 188 8.87 25.44 -1.21
C SER A 188 7.87 26.57 -1.40
N PRO A 189 8.19 27.56 -2.26
CA PRO A 189 7.26 28.60 -2.64
C PRO A 189 5.91 28.11 -3.18
N GLN A 190 5.91 26.97 -3.88
CA GLN A 190 4.72 26.41 -4.52
C GLN A 190 3.77 25.85 -3.47
N ASP A 191 4.29 25.08 -2.51
CA ASP A 191 3.50 24.52 -1.43
C ASP A 191 2.98 25.58 -0.46
N VAL A 192 3.78 26.60 -0.17
CA VAL A 192 3.32 27.73 0.66
C VAL A 192 2.22 28.52 -0.04
N ALA A 193 2.29 28.69 -1.37
CA ALA A 193 1.21 29.31 -2.14
C ALA A 193 -0.06 28.44 -2.14
N LEU A 194 0.09 27.12 -2.32
CA LEU A 194 -1.02 26.17 -2.25
C LEU A 194 -1.69 26.20 -0.86
N MET A 195 -0.90 26.14 0.22
CA MET A 195 -1.42 26.25 1.60
C MET A 195 -2.16 27.57 1.84
N ARG A 196 -1.66 28.68 1.26
CA ARG A 196 -2.35 29.98 1.34
C ARG A 196 -3.72 29.95 0.64
N ASN A 197 -3.81 29.40 -0.56
CA ASN A 197 -5.08 29.27 -1.27
C ASN A 197 -6.05 28.35 -0.50
N ILE A 198 -5.59 27.18 -0.06
CA ILE A 198 -6.39 26.25 0.76
C ILE A 198 -6.88 26.95 2.03
N SER A 199 -6.01 27.72 2.71
CA SER A 199 -6.38 28.44 3.94
C SER A 199 -7.51 29.46 3.70
N GLY A 200 -7.53 30.12 2.55
CA GLY A 200 -8.63 31.01 2.16
C GLY A 200 -9.95 30.27 1.99
N VAL A 201 -9.94 29.09 1.35
CA VAL A 201 -11.17 28.29 1.14
C VAL A 201 -11.65 27.76 2.49
N SER A 202 -10.73 27.23 3.29
CA SER A 202 -10.99 26.75 4.64
C SER A 202 -11.54 27.82 5.57
N ALA A 203 -11.04 29.06 5.47
CA ALA A 203 -11.54 30.18 6.26
C ALA A 203 -12.97 30.57 5.85
N ALA A 204 -13.27 30.59 4.55
CA ALA A 204 -14.60 30.90 4.04
C ALA A 204 -15.66 29.87 4.46
N ALA A 205 -15.33 28.58 4.40
CA ALA A 205 -16.24 27.48 4.75
C ALA A 205 -16.14 27.04 6.23
N HIS A 206 -15.34 27.73 7.06
CA HIS A 206 -15.09 27.40 8.46
C HIS A 206 -14.66 25.95 8.71
N MET A 207 -13.87 25.39 7.79
CA MET A 207 -13.44 23.99 7.82
C MET A 207 -11.92 23.90 7.91
N PRO A 208 -11.35 23.45 9.05
CA PRO A 208 -9.91 23.25 9.14
C PRO A 208 -9.46 22.20 8.13
N PHE A 209 -8.34 22.49 7.47
CA PHE A 209 -7.68 21.56 6.56
C PHE A 209 -6.45 20.97 7.26
N ILE A 210 -6.41 19.64 7.32
CA ILE A 210 -5.34 18.88 7.95
C ILE A 210 -4.49 18.23 6.85
N GLY A 211 -3.22 18.58 6.80
CA GLY A 211 -2.20 17.99 5.94
C GLY A 211 -1.04 17.43 6.76
N ALA A 212 -0.05 16.84 6.10
CA ALA A 212 1.16 16.36 6.74
C ALA A 212 2.40 17.17 6.29
N VAL A 213 3.45 17.12 7.09
CA VAL A 213 4.78 17.61 6.70
C VAL A 213 5.81 16.50 6.86
N GLY A 214 6.72 16.42 5.91
CA GLY A 214 7.80 15.45 5.88
C GLY A 214 9.17 16.05 6.15
N PRO A 215 10.24 15.26 6.01
CA PRO A 215 11.61 15.73 6.20
C PRO A 215 12.01 16.82 5.19
N ALA A 216 11.45 16.79 3.99
CA ALA A 216 11.67 17.81 2.95
C ALA A 216 11.23 19.22 3.39
N PHE A 217 10.21 19.32 4.26
CA PHE A 217 9.80 20.60 4.86
C PHE A 217 10.93 21.24 5.66
N PHE A 218 11.76 20.40 6.28
CA PHE A 218 12.92 20.82 7.05
C PHE A 218 14.20 20.89 6.21
N LEU A 219 14.13 20.76 4.89
CA LEU A 219 15.29 20.66 3.99
C LEU A 219 16.23 19.50 4.39
N LYS A 220 15.64 18.40 4.84
CA LYS A 220 16.30 17.15 5.26
C LYS A 220 15.81 15.97 4.43
N GLU A 221 16.62 14.94 4.35
CA GLU A 221 16.28 13.72 3.62
C GLU A 221 15.53 12.72 4.50
N SER A 222 15.81 12.69 5.81
CA SER A 222 15.19 11.75 6.74
C SER A 222 14.64 12.42 7.99
N MET A 223 13.67 11.76 8.63
CA MET A 223 13.10 12.23 9.90
C MET A 223 14.09 12.13 11.08
N GLU A 224 15.12 11.28 10.98
CA GLU A 224 16.20 11.22 11.96
C GLU A 224 17.01 12.52 11.98
N GLU A 225 17.29 13.08 10.80
CA GLU A 225 17.97 14.38 10.68
C GLU A 225 17.11 15.53 11.20
N VAL A 226 15.79 15.44 11.04
CA VAL A 226 14.85 16.41 11.62
C VAL A 226 14.90 16.35 13.15
N ALA A 227 14.90 15.15 13.73
CA ALA A 227 15.02 14.95 15.17
C ALA A 227 16.37 15.44 15.73
N ALA A 228 17.42 15.45 14.91
CA ALA A 228 18.74 15.96 15.28
C ALA A 228 18.82 17.50 15.35
N ILE A 229 17.80 18.23 14.89
CA ILE A 229 17.74 19.70 14.97
C ILE A 229 17.56 20.12 16.44
N LYS A 230 18.61 20.70 17.02
CA LYS A 230 18.61 21.11 18.44
C LYS A 230 17.66 22.27 18.75
N ASP A 231 17.56 23.23 17.83
CA ASP A 231 16.75 24.43 17.99
C ASP A 231 15.96 24.70 16.72
N ILE A 232 14.68 24.33 16.76
CA ILE A 232 13.77 24.45 15.63
C ILE A 232 13.31 25.90 15.41
N GLY A 233 13.32 26.72 16.47
CA GLY A 233 12.93 28.14 16.39
C GLY A 233 13.93 28.89 15.52
N ASN A 234 15.21 28.81 15.88
CA ASN A 234 16.30 29.38 15.09
C ASN A 234 16.42 28.72 13.70
N TYR A 235 16.00 27.45 13.55
CA TYR A 235 15.97 26.78 12.25
C TYR A 235 15.01 27.46 11.27
N PHE A 236 13.83 27.84 11.73
CA PHE A 236 12.85 28.56 10.93
C PHE A 236 13.22 30.03 10.69
N ASP A 237 14.30 30.53 11.30
CA ASP A 237 14.77 31.89 11.05
C ASP A 237 15.58 32.10 9.78
N ARG A 238 15.93 31.01 9.11
CA ARG A 238 16.65 31.04 7.85
C ARG A 238 15.83 31.64 6.71
N ALA A 239 16.53 32.09 5.66
CA ALA A 239 15.93 32.81 4.54
C ALA A 239 14.94 31.95 3.74
N GLU A 240 15.14 30.64 3.70
CA GLU A 240 14.31 29.66 3.02
C GLU A 240 12.87 29.66 3.57
N TYR A 241 12.68 30.02 4.85
CA TYR A 241 11.38 30.04 5.52
C TYR A 241 10.69 31.41 5.53
N ILE A 242 11.20 32.43 4.81
CA ILE A 242 10.57 33.76 4.77
C ILE A 242 9.12 33.68 4.29
N LYS A 243 8.85 32.90 3.22
CA LYS A 243 7.49 32.73 2.70
C LYS A 243 6.59 31.97 3.68
N TRP A 244 7.13 30.93 4.30
CA TRP A 244 6.42 30.16 5.33
C TRP A 244 6.05 31.03 6.53
N LYS A 245 6.97 31.85 7.04
CA LYS A 245 6.71 32.80 8.13
C LYS A 245 5.65 33.83 7.73
N SER A 246 5.79 34.43 6.55
CA SER A 246 4.77 35.35 6.01
C SER A 246 3.39 34.71 5.87
N PHE A 247 3.32 33.41 5.54
CA PHE A 247 2.06 32.67 5.54
C PHE A 247 1.53 32.45 6.97
N ARG A 248 2.38 32.06 7.92
CA ARG A 248 1.95 31.88 9.32
C ARG A 248 1.43 33.15 9.99
N ASP A 249 1.89 34.32 9.54
CA ASP A 249 1.44 35.62 10.03
C ASP A 249 0.08 36.03 9.44
N THR A 250 -0.47 35.29 8.46
CA THR A 250 -1.81 35.57 7.94
C THR A 250 -2.90 35.06 8.87
N ASP A 251 -4.05 35.72 8.81
CA ASP A 251 -5.20 35.40 9.67
C ASP A 251 -5.81 34.02 9.33
N ASP A 252 -5.82 33.68 8.05
CA ASP A 252 -6.39 32.43 7.52
C ASP A 252 -5.56 31.20 7.88
N ALA A 253 -4.27 31.36 8.20
CA ALA A 253 -3.38 30.25 8.54
C ALA A 253 -3.86 29.44 9.76
N ARG A 254 -4.73 30.03 10.60
CA ARG A 254 -5.38 29.36 11.74
C ARG A 254 -6.17 28.11 11.34
N TYR A 255 -6.62 28.03 10.08
CA TYR A 255 -7.41 26.89 9.58
C TYR A 255 -6.54 25.75 9.04
N ILE A 256 -5.22 25.92 8.98
CA ILE A 256 -4.30 24.88 8.48
C ILE A 256 -3.65 24.15 9.65
N GLY A 257 -3.89 22.84 9.73
CA GLY A 257 -3.21 21.93 10.63
C GLY A 257 -2.20 21.07 9.87
N LEU A 258 -0.94 21.11 10.25
CA LEU A 258 0.09 20.24 9.68
C LEU A 258 0.56 19.24 10.73
N VAL A 259 0.45 17.95 10.42
CA VAL A 259 0.82 16.87 11.33
C VAL A 259 2.11 16.17 10.93
N MET A 260 2.87 15.75 11.94
CA MET A 260 4.11 14.98 11.82
C MET A 260 4.35 14.22 13.14
N PRO A 261 5.06 13.07 13.16
CA PRO A 261 5.62 12.33 12.02
C PRO A 261 4.59 11.41 11.34
N ARG A 262 4.96 10.75 10.24
CA ARG A 262 4.16 9.65 9.64
C ARG A 262 3.97 8.50 10.66
N VAL A 263 2.91 7.71 10.49
CA VAL A 263 2.58 6.58 11.38
C VAL A 263 2.69 5.25 10.64
N LEU A 264 2.92 4.17 11.36
CA LEU A 264 3.03 2.84 10.75
C LEU A 264 1.64 2.36 10.31
N GLY A 265 1.47 2.09 9.01
CA GLY A 265 0.19 1.68 8.43
C GLY A 265 -0.14 0.21 8.62
N ARG A 266 0.88 -0.66 8.65
CA ARG A 266 0.72 -2.08 8.98
C ARG A 266 1.99 -2.67 9.57
N LEU A 267 1.81 -3.79 10.24
CA LEU A 267 2.93 -4.64 10.62
C LEU A 267 3.46 -5.40 9.38
N PRO A 268 4.78 -5.63 9.29
CA PRO A 268 5.39 -6.46 8.27
C PRO A 268 4.83 -7.89 8.30
N TYR A 269 4.71 -8.51 7.13
CA TYR A 269 4.25 -9.90 7.04
C TYR A 269 5.33 -10.87 7.55
N GLY A 270 4.90 -11.88 8.29
CA GLY A 270 5.78 -12.87 8.86
C GLY A 270 5.02 -13.87 9.74
N PRO A 271 5.62 -15.03 10.01
CA PRO A 271 5.00 -16.09 10.81
C PRO A 271 4.69 -15.65 12.25
N ASP A 272 5.53 -14.77 12.82
CA ASP A 272 5.38 -14.25 14.18
C ASP A 272 4.44 -13.03 14.27
N THR A 273 4.10 -12.41 13.14
CA THR A 273 3.31 -11.18 13.07
C THR A 273 1.97 -11.42 12.38
N VAL A 274 1.94 -11.30 11.06
CA VAL A 274 0.75 -11.47 10.22
C VAL A 274 1.04 -12.57 9.22
N PRO A 275 0.62 -13.82 9.48
CA PRO A 275 0.86 -14.93 8.57
C PRO A 275 -0.06 -14.87 7.35
N VAL A 276 0.48 -15.25 6.20
CA VAL A 276 -0.27 -15.45 4.96
C VAL A 276 -0.73 -16.91 4.88
N ARG A 277 -1.92 -17.16 4.35
CA ARG A 277 -2.52 -18.51 4.32
C ARG A 277 -1.92 -19.44 3.26
N SER A 278 -1.53 -18.89 2.11
CA SER A 278 -1.17 -19.69 0.93
C SER A 278 0.28 -20.15 0.90
N PHE A 279 1.20 -19.34 1.43
CA PHE A 279 2.63 -19.65 1.46
C PHE A 279 3.31 -18.93 2.62
N ASN A 280 4.53 -19.36 3.00
CA ASN A 280 5.26 -18.75 4.10
C ASN A 280 5.95 -17.46 3.66
N TYR A 281 5.18 -16.37 3.66
CA TYR A 281 5.71 -15.05 3.32
C TYR A 281 6.43 -14.40 4.51
N VAL A 282 7.70 -14.06 4.31
CA VAL A 282 8.52 -13.32 5.29
C VAL A 282 9.04 -12.06 4.64
N GLU A 283 8.43 -10.93 4.98
CA GLU A 283 8.76 -9.64 4.38
C GLU A 283 10.08 -9.09 4.92
N GLN A 284 11.02 -8.78 4.02
CA GLN A 284 12.37 -8.35 4.40
C GLN A 284 12.47 -6.84 4.67
N VAL A 285 11.85 -6.41 5.78
CA VAL A 285 11.94 -5.01 6.27
C VAL A 285 13.07 -4.77 7.27
N LYS A 286 13.70 -5.83 7.81
CA LYS A 286 14.71 -5.70 8.86
C LYS A 286 15.98 -5.07 8.28
N GLY A 287 16.35 -3.89 8.77
CA GLY A 287 17.55 -3.19 8.35
C GLY A 287 17.55 -1.72 8.79
N PRO A 288 18.60 -0.97 8.42
CA PRO A 288 18.66 0.48 8.65
C PRO A 288 17.72 1.27 7.72
N ASP A 289 17.18 0.62 6.69
CA ASP A 289 16.31 1.24 5.70
C ASP A 289 14.86 1.27 6.20
N HIS A 290 14.45 2.43 6.70
CA HIS A 290 13.13 2.65 7.25
C HIS A 290 12.04 2.79 6.17
N GLU A 291 12.39 3.03 4.90
CA GLU A 291 11.41 3.22 3.81
C GLU A 291 10.74 1.91 3.37
N LYS A 292 11.29 0.76 3.79
CA LYS A 292 10.66 -0.55 3.57
C LYS A 292 9.38 -0.75 4.39
N TYR A 293 9.25 -0.02 5.50
CA TYR A 293 8.02 -0.02 6.27
C TYR A 293 6.94 0.78 5.55
N LEU A 294 5.69 0.31 5.64
CA LEU A 294 4.58 1.07 5.10
C LEU A 294 4.20 2.21 6.06
N TRP A 295 4.66 3.41 5.73
CA TRP A 295 4.31 4.63 6.44
C TRP A 295 3.06 5.27 5.85
N THR A 296 2.11 5.65 6.70
CA THR A 296 0.88 6.36 6.32
C THR A 296 0.90 7.77 6.88
N SER A 297 0.15 8.66 6.21
CA SER A 297 -0.01 10.03 6.71
C SER A 297 -0.68 10.02 8.08
N ALA A 298 -0.09 10.75 9.03
CA ALA A 298 -0.68 10.92 10.34
C ALA A 298 -1.98 11.73 10.33
N SER A 299 -2.31 12.40 9.22
CA SER A 299 -3.55 13.17 9.09
C SER A 299 -4.77 12.28 9.27
N PHE A 300 -4.74 11.04 8.78
CA PHE A 300 -5.80 10.05 9.01
C PHE A 300 -5.93 9.67 10.49
N SER A 301 -4.81 9.46 11.18
CA SER A 301 -4.83 9.16 12.62
C SER A 301 -5.32 10.35 13.45
N PHE A 302 -4.97 11.57 13.06
CA PHE A 302 -5.49 12.78 13.68
C PHE A 302 -7.00 12.91 13.46
N ALA A 303 -7.48 12.63 12.24
CA ALA A 303 -8.91 12.59 11.92
C ALA A 303 -9.66 11.56 12.78
N SER A 304 -9.10 10.37 13.01
CA SER A 304 -9.69 9.38 13.93
C SER A 304 -9.87 9.95 15.35
N ASN A 305 -8.94 10.78 15.83
CA ASN A 305 -9.09 11.43 17.13
C ASN A 305 -10.16 12.52 17.12
N MET A 306 -10.28 13.29 16.02
CA MET A 306 -11.36 14.26 15.85
C MET A 306 -12.73 13.58 15.90
N VAL A 307 -12.89 12.49 15.13
CA VAL A 307 -14.10 11.68 15.11
C VAL A 307 -14.42 11.10 16.49
N LYS A 308 -13.44 10.54 17.19
CA LYS A 308 -13.63 10.04 18.56
C LYS A 308 -14.09 11.14 19.52
N SER A 309 -13.50 12.33 19.45
CA SER A 309 -13.95 13.46 20.28
C SER A 309 -15.39 13.84 19.97
N PHE A 310 -15.75 13.90 18.68
CA PHE A 310 -17.11 14.21 18.26
C PHE A 310 -18.13 13.17 18.75
N ILE A 311 -17.83 11.88 18.61
CA ILE A 311 -18.72 10.80 19.06
C ILE A 311 -18.91 10.85 20.59
N ASN A 312 -17.86 11.10 21.35
CA ASN A 312 -17.94 11.09 22.81
C ASN A 312 -18.61 12.34 23.40
N ASN A 313 -18.35 13.51 22.80
CA ASN A 313 -18.70 14.80 23.40
C ASN A 313 -19.73 15.61 22.59
N GLY A 314 -20.02 15.21 21.35
CA GLY A 314 -20.75 16.02 20.36
C GLY A 314 -19.92 17.15 19.73
N TRP A 315 -18.65 17.30 20.14
CA TRP A 315 -17.76 18.39 19.71
C TRP A 315 -16.31 17.92 19.56
N CYS A 316 -15.58 18.49 18.61
CA CYS A 316 -14.16 18.22 18.37
C CYS A 316 -13.22 19.04 19.30
N VAL A 317 -13.48 19.02 20.61
CA VAL A 317 -12.71 19.83 21.59
C VAL A 317 -11.56 19.04 22.24
N GLN A 318 -11.71 17.71 22.40
CA GLN A 318 -10.72 16.84 23.03
C GLN A 318 -9.92 16.07 21.99
N ILE A 319 -9.19 16.82 21.16
CA ILE A 319 -8.34 16.29 20.07
C ILE A 319 -6.85 16.33 20.41
N ARG A 320 -6.54 16.86 21.59
CA ARG A 320 -5.23 16.90 22.24
C ARG A 320 -5.38 16.32 23.64
N GLY A 321 -4.32 15.67 24.13
CA GLY A 321 -4.30 14.91 25.39
C GLY A 321 -4.83 15.67 26.60
#